data_AF-A0A164ZGF4-F1
#
_entry.id   AF-A0A164ZGF4-F1
#
_cell.length_a   1.000
_cell.length_b   1.000
_cell.length_c   1.000
_cell.angle_alpha   90.00
_cell.angle_beta   90.00
_cell.angle_gamma   90.00
#
_symmetry.space_group_name_H-M   'P 1'
#
loop_
_entity.id
_entity.type
_entity.pdbx_description
1 polymer ?
#
loop_
_entity_poly.entity_id
_entity_poly.type
_entity_poly.pdbx_seq_one_letter_code
_entity_poly.pdbx_strand_id
1 'polypeptide(L)'
;MMPTSADYEISIDEHHSPANANHRAQKMIGEVNNLVAQFRQLLIIIGQPKDSPDVREKIRRLRRQCVESCKHTNQLLLPQIHSDIAAGIPLDTDHVIHFFCSCQLLVRELHKSHRLIQRKPLDMTSFYENRAGPSNLGTVFSQIILCKQLAPDFNAEELRSIRKDSEDLQRLIDDLSEFMPMEESYGRAFALAGEDKFSVWAKKRMLTNRRQRVAISNPLCRNIRALCCFSKPSYL
;
A
#
# COMPACT_ATOMS: atom_id res chain seq x y z
N MET A 1 -16.52 -10.87 63.71
CA MET A 1 -17.31 -10.84 62.45
C MET A 1 -16.32 -10.47 61.36
N MET A 2 -15.82 -11.46 60.64
CA MET A 2 -14.79 -11.29 59.60
C MET A 2 -15.49 -11.37 58.23
N PRO A 3 -15.17 -10.50 57.26
CA PRO A 3 -15.70 -10.64 55.91
C PRO A 3 -14.96 -11.76 55.17
N THR A 4 -15.72 -12.52 54.40
CA THR A 4 -15.31 -13.70 53.63
C THR A 4 -14.62 -13.31 52.32
N SER A 5 -13.61 -14.10 51.96
CA SER A 5 -12.68 -13.94 50.84
C SER A 5 -13.28 -14.30 49.46
N ALA A 6 -14.29 -13.58 48.97
CA ALA A 6 -14.99 -13.97 47.74
C ALA A 6 -15.17 -12.89 46.65
N ASP A 7 -14.53 -11.72 46.72
CA ASP A 7 -14.76 -10.64 45.73
C ASP A 7 -13.49 -10.21 44.97
N TYR A 8 -12.79 -11.16 44.36
CA TYR A 8 -11.80 -10.85 43.31
C TYR A 8 -11.98 -11.82 42.14
N GLU A 9 -13.17 -11.82 41.52
CA GLU A 9 -13.28 -12.28 40.13
C GLU A 9 -12.67 -11.18 39.23
N ILE A 10 -11.46 -11.50 38.78
CA ILE A 10 -10.72 -10.81 37.75
C ILE A 10 -11.62 -10.71 36.52
N SER A 11 -12.05 -9.49 36.17
CA SER A 11 -12.59 -9.18 34.87
C SER A 11 -11.47 -9.41 33.84
N ILE A 12 -11.43 -10.61 33.28
CA ILE A 12 -10.60 -10.91 32.12
C ILE A 12 -11.28 -10.19 30.95
N ASP A 13 -10.68 -9.10 30.49
CA ASP A 13 -11.06 -8.39 29.27
C ASP A 13 -11.22 -9.39 28.11
N GLU A 14 -12.46 -9.72 27.75
CA GLU A 14 -12.83 -10.53 26.57
C GLU A 14 -12.46 -9.85 25.24
N HIS A 15 -11.86 -8.66 25.27
CA HIS A 15 -11.63 -7.83 24.09
C HIS A 15 -10.33 -8.13 23.30
N HIS A 16 -9.52 -9.10 23.71
CA HIS A 16 -8.23 -9.39 23.07
C HIS A 16 -7.97 -10.88 22.78
N SER A 17 -8.94 -11.59 22.20
CA SER A 17 -8.66 -12.92 21.65
C SER A 17 -7.73 -12.81 20.42
N PRO A 18 -6.59 -13.52 20.37
CA PRO A 18 -5.62 -13.45 19.26
C PRO A 18 -6.23 -13.82 17.89
N ALA A 19 -7.30 -14.63 17.89
CA ALA A 19 -8.05 -14.95 16.66
C ALA A 19 -8.74 -13.72 16.04
N ASN A 20 -9.21 -12.77 16.85
CA ASN A 20 -9.88 -11.56 16.39
C ASN A 20 -8.88 -10.54 15.82
N ALA A 21 -7.69 -10.44 16.43
CA ALA A 21 -6.60 -9.59 15.95
C ALA A 21 -6.10 -10.03 14.56
N ASN A 22 -5.89 -11.34 14.36
CA ASN A 22 -5.47 -11.89 13.07
C ASN A 22 -6.53 -11.68 11.97
N HIS A 23 -7.81 -11.89 12.28
CA HIS A 23 -8.89 -11.62 11.34
C HIS A 23 -8.95 -10.14 10.93
N ARG A 24 -8.75 -9.23 11.89
CA ARG A 24 -8.71 -7.78 11.65
C ARG A 24 -7.52 -7.40 10.75
N ALA A 25 -6.33 -7.93 11.03
CA ALA A 25 -5.14 -7.70 10.21
C ALA A 25 -5.35 -8.18 8.76
N GLN A 26 -5.90 -9.37 8.57
CA GLN A 26 -6.23 -9.90 7.24
C GLN A 26 -7.19 -8.99 6.47
N LYS A 27 -8.22 -8.47 7.13
CA LYS A 27 -9.19 -7.55 6.52
C LYS A 27 -8.51 -6.27 6.05
N MET A 28 -7.66 -5.67 6.89
CA MET A 28 -6.92 -4.45 6.55
C MET A 28 -5.96 -4.65 5.38
N ILE A 29 -5.22 -5.77 5.38
CA ILE A 29 -4.33 -6.12 4.27
C ILE A 29 -5.13 -6.32 2.96
N GLY A 30 -6.30 -6.94 3.05
CA GLY A 30 -7.23 -7.07 1.93
C GLY A 30 -7.70 -5.73 1.39
N GLU A 31 -8.01 -4.77 2.27
CA GLU A 31 -8.38 -3.41 1.90
C GLU A 31 -7.23 -2.68 1.18
N VAL A 32 -6.00 -2.77 1.69
CA VAL A 32 -4.79 -2.24 1.03
C VAL A 32 -4.67 -2.80 -0.39
N ASN A 33 -4.75 -4.12 -0.55
CA ASN A 33 -4.65 -4.76 -1.86
C ASN A 33 -5.75 -4.29 -2.84
N ASN A 34 -6.98 -4.12 -2.35
CA ASN A 34 -8.09 -3.61 -3.15
C ASN A 34 -7.88 -2.15 -3.60
N LEU A 35 -7.35 -1.30 -2.72
CA LEU A 35 -7.01 0.09 -3.06
C LEU A 35 -5.90 0.15 -4.11
N VAL A 36 -4.84 -0.65 -3.95
CA VAL A 36 -3.74 -0.72 -4.91
C VAL A 36 -4.23 -1.22 -6.28
N ALA A 37 -5.13 -2.21 -6.30
CA ALA A 37 -5.74 -2.68 -7.55
C ALA A 37 -6.53 -1.56 -8.26
N GLN A 38 -7.36 -0.82 -7.54
CA GLN A 38 -8.10 0.31 -8.09
C GLN A 38 -7.18 1.43 -8.60
N PHE A 39 -6.12 1.73 -7.86
CA PHE A 39 -5.13 2.74 -8.26
C PHE A 39 -4.49 2.37 -9.59
N ARG A 40 -4.06 1.11 -9.74
CA ARG A 40 -3.50 0.58 -11.00
C ARG A 40 -4.44 0.72 -12.18
N GLN A 41 -5.74 0.48 -11.98
CA GLN A 41 -6.73 0.63 -13.04
C GLN A 41 -6.87 2.10 -13.47
N LEU A 42 -6.90 3.05 -12.53
CA LEU A 42 -6.98 4.47 -12.88
C LEU A 42 -5.72 4.98 -13.59
N LEU A 43 -4.54 4.47 -13.26
CA LEU A 43 -3.29 4.86 -13.93
C LEU A 43 -3.28 4.57 -15.44
N ILE A 44 -4.10 3.61 -15.92
CA ILE A 44 -4.21 3.29 -17.35
C ILE A 44 -4.87 4.45 -18.13
N ILE A 45 -5.68 5.26 -17.46
CA ILE A 45 -6.43 6.36 -18.09
C ILE A 45 -5.50 7.55 -18.40
N ILE A 46 -4.37 7.69 -17.70
CA ILE A 46 -3.45 8.82 -17.92
C ILE A 46 -2.94 8.82 -19.36
N GLY A 47 -3.11 9.95 -20.05
CA GLY A 47 -2.74 10.16 -21.45
C GLY A 47 -3.73 9.59 -22.46
N GLN A 48 -4.88 9.06 -22.02
CA GLN A 48 -5.98 8.61 -22.88
C GLN A 48 -6.99 9.75 -23.12
N PRO A 49 -7.91 9.64 -24.10
CA PRO A 49 -8.93 10.66 -24.34
C PRO A 49 -9.86 10.97 -23.15
N LYS A 50 -9.97 10.02 -22.19
CA LYS A 50 -10.75 10.18 -20.96
C LYS A 50 -9.96 10.82 -19.81
N ASP A 51 -8.71 11.18 -20.04
CA ASP A 51 -7.87 11.84 -19.05
C ASP A 51 -8.32 13.29 -18.85
N SER A 52 -8.79 13.61 -17.65
CA SER A 52 -9.37 14.92 -17.32
C SER A 52 -8.95 15.36 -15.91
N PRO A 53 -9.12 16.65 -15.57
CA PRO A 53 -8.78 17.14 -14.24
C PRO A 53 -9.49 16.38 -13.10
N ASP A 54 -10.77 16.06 -13.27
CA ASP A 54 -11.52 15.24 -12.30
C ASP A 54 -10.91 13.86 -12.10
N VAL A 55 -10.50 13.21 -13.19
CA VAL A 55 -9.84 11.89 -13.14
C VAL A 55 -8.47 12.00 -12.48
N ARG A 56 -7.68 13.04 -12.79
CA ARG A 56 -6.38 13.29 -12.14
C ARG A 56 -6.51 13.53 -10.65
N GLU A 57 -7.49 14.31 -10.21
CA GLU A 57 -7.75 14.51 -8.78
C GLU A 57 -8.24 13.22 -8.11
N LYS A 58 -9.07 12.40 -8.79
CA LYS A 58 -9.46 11.07 -8.29
C LYS A 58 -8.26 10.15 -8.11
N ILE A 59 -7.32 10.13 -9.05
CA ILE A 59 -6.05 9.39 -8.96
C ILE A 59 -5.24 9.88 -7.76
N ARG A 60 -5.07 11.20 -7.62
CA ARG A 60 -4.34 11.83 -6.50
C ARG A 60 -4.95 11.49 -5.14
N ARG A 61 -6.28 11.49 -5.02
CA ARG A 61 -7.00 11.08 -3.79
C ARG A 61 -6.82 9.60 -3.47
N LEU A 62 -7.03 8.73 -4.45
CA LEU A 62 -6.89 7.29 -4.25
C LEU A 62 -5.45 6.90 -3.91
N ARG A 63 -4.46 7.58 -4.49
CA ARG A 63 -3.05 7.44 -4.13
C ARG A 63 -2.82 7.70 -2.64
N ARG A 64 -3.27 8.85 -2.14
CA ARG A 64 -3.17 9.20 -0.72
C ARG A 64 -3.85 8.15 0.15
N GLN A 65 -5.04 7.69 -0.24
CA GLN A 65 -5.75 6.64 0.49
C GLN A 65 -4.95 5.32 0.55
N CYS A 66 -4.28 4.92 -0.54
CA CYS A 66 -3.40 3.74 -0.53
C CYS A 66 -2.24 3.91 0.48
N VAL A 67 -1.58 5.07 0.46
CA VAL A 67 -0.43 5.38 1.33
C VAL A 67 -0.87 5.38 2.79
N GLU A 68 -1.95 6.09 3.13
CA GLU A 68 -2.46 6.17 4.49
C GLU A 68 -2.95 4.81 5.01
N SER A 69 -3.61 4.02 4.16
CA SER A 69 -4.02 2.66 4.51
C SER A 69 -2.83 1.75 4.80
N CYS A 70 -1.73 1.86 4.05
CA CYS A 70 -0.48 1.15 4.35
C CYS A 70 0.11 1.61 5.69
N LYS A 71 0.23 2.92 5.91
CA LYS A 71 0.77 3.47 7.17
C LYS A 71 -0.05 3.02 8.37
N HIS A 72 -1.38 3.11 8.28
CA HIS A 72 -2.29 2.67 9.34
C HIS A 72 -2.19 1.16 9.59
N THR A 73 -2.12 0.35 8.53
CA THR A 73 -1.95 -1.11 8.68
C THR A 73 -0.62 -1.45 9.35
N ASN A 74 0.46 -0.77 8.98
CA ASN A 74 1.78 -0.97 9.58
C ASN A 74 1.82 -0.58 11.06
N GLN A 75 1.17 0.52 11.44
CA GLN A 75 1.07 0.97 12.83
C GLN A 75 0.36 -0.02 13.75
N LEU A 76 -0.54 -0.86 13.20
CA LEU A 76 -1.21 -1.91 13.98
C LEU A 76 -0.48 -3.24 13.88
N LEU A 77 0.07 -3.58 12.71
CA LEU A 77 0.68 -4.86 12.44
C LEU A 77 2.06 -5.00 13.12
N LEU A 78 2.94 -3.98 13.03
CA LEU A 78 4.29 -4.08 13.61
C LEU A 78 4.28 -4.30 15.12
N PRO A 79 3.52 -3.53 15.94
CA PRO A 79 3.46 -3.78 17.37
C PRO A 79 2.94 -5.18 17.71
N GLN A 80 1.98 -5.69 16.93
CA GLN A 80 1.47 -7.05 17.11
C GLN A 80 2.57 -8.08 16.84
N ILE A 81 3.31 -7.94 15.74
CA ILE A 81 4.44 -8.82 15.40
C ILE A 81 5.47 -8.84 16.53
N HIS A 82 5.88 -7.68 17.04
CA HIS A 82 6.83 -7.59 18.14
C HIS A 82 6.30 -8.25 19.43
N SER A 83 5.02 -8.04 19.74
CA SER A 83 4.37 -8.67 20.90
C SER A 83 4.33 -10.19 20.78
N ASP A 84 3.97 -10.72 19.61
CA ASP A 84 3.91 -12.16 19.34
C ASP A 84 5.29 -12.81 19.47
N ILE A 85 6.33 -12.16 18.91
CA ILE A 85 7.72 -12.60 19.04
C ILE A 85 8.17 -12.61 20.51
N ALA A 86 7.88 -11.54 21.26
CA ALA A 86 8.23 -11.45 22.68
C ALA A 86 7.52 -12.50 23.54
N ALA A 87 6.30 -12.89 23.15
CA ALA A 87 5.53 -13.95 23.79
C ALA A 87 5.94 -15.37 23.35
N GLY A 88 6.89 -15.51 22.41
CA GLY A 88 7.31 -16.79 21.85
C GLY A 88 6.26 -17.44 20.94
N ILE A 89 5.28 -16.67 20.47
CA ILE A 89 4.24 -17.14 19.55
C ILE A 89 4.86 -17.20 18.14
N PRO A 90 4.75 -18.34 17.43
CA PRO A 90 5.22 -18.42 16.05
C PRO A 90 4.51 -17.40 15.17
N LEU A 91 5.29 -16.58 14.46
CA LEU A 91 4.76 -15.57 13.56
C LEU A 91 4.04 -16.23 12.38
N ASP A 92 2.80 -15.81 12.10
CA ASP A 92 2.14 -16.15 10.85
C ASP A 92 2.77 -15.35 9.70
N THR A 93 3.75 -15.96 9.05
CA THR A 93 4.52 -15.33 7.97
C THR A 93 3.66 -14.97 6.77
N ASP A 94 2.51 -15.62 6.54
CA ASP A 94 1.73 -15.41 5.32
C ASP A 94 1.09 -14.03 5.27
N HIS A 95 0.61 -13.51 6.40
CA HIS A 95 0.00 -12.17 6.48
C HIS A 95 1.04 -11.07 6.31
N VAL A 96 2.19 -11.23 6.97
CA VAL A 96 3.31 -10.27 6.86
C VAL A 96 3.85 -10.24 5.43
N ILE A 97 4.04 -11.40 4.80
CA ILE A 97 4.47 -11.52 3.40
C ILE A 97 3.45 -10.84 2.47
N HIS A 98 2.15 -11.06 2.68
CA HIS A 98 1.11 -10.47 1.85
C HIS A 98 1.08 -8.94 1.97
N PHE A 99 1.22 -8.41 3.19
CA PHE A 99 1.29 -6.98 3.42
C PHE A 99 2.54 -6.37 2.77
N PHE A 100 3.71 -6.97 3.00
CA PHE A 100 4.98 -6.58 2.39
C PHE A 100 4.88 -6.52 0.85
N CYS A 101 4.32 -7.56 0.23
CA CYS A 101 4.10 -7.61 -1.22
C CYS A 101 3.17 -6.49 -1.72
N SER A 102 2.15 -6.15 -0.93
CA SER A 102 1.19 -5.09 -1.26
C SER A 102 1.84 -3.71 -1.23
N CYS A 103 2.69 -3.44 -0.22
CA CYS A 103 3.47 -2.21 -0.12
C CYS A 103 4.48 -2.08 -1.28
N GLN A 104 5.21 -3.16 -1.60
CA GLN A 104 6.14 -3.17 -2.74
C GLN A 104 5.42 -2.89 -4.07
N LEU A 105 4.25 -3.50 -4.26
CA LEU A 105 3.43 -3.25 -5.44
C LEU A 105 3.03 -1.77 -5.50
N LEU A 106 2.58 -1.19 -4.39
CA LEU A 106 2.21 0.22 -4.32
C LEU A 106 3.39 1.14 -4.69
N VAL A 107 4.58 0.94 -4.12
CA VAL A 107 5.78 1.74 -4.46
C VAL A 107 6.08 1.71 -5.95
N ARG A 108 5.99 0.53 -6.58
CA ARG A 108 6.18 0.40 -8.04
C ARG A 108 5.15 1.21 -8.83
N GLU A 109 3.89 1.20 -8.39
CA GLU A 109 2.82 1.94 -9.06
C GLU A 109 2.90 3.45 -8.78
N LEU A 110 3.47 3.88 -7.63
CA LEU A 110 3.81 5.28 -7.37
C LEU A 110 4.90 5.78 -8.33
N HIS A 111 5.98 5.02 -8.52
CA HIS A 111 7.00 5.34 -9.52
C HIS A 111 6.42 5.40 -10.94
N LYS A 112 5.48 4.50 -11.28
CA LYS A 112 4.74 4.55 -12.54
C LYS A 112 3.90 5.82 -12.64
N SER A 113 3.14 6.15 -11.60
CA SER A 113 2.31 7.36 -11.51
C SER A 113 3.14 8.62 -11.72
N HIS A 114 4.27 8.76 -11.01
CA HIS A 114 5.20 9.88 -11.15
C HIS A 114 5.66 10.03 -12.61
N ARG A 115 6.12 8.95 -13.24
CA ARG A 115 6.58 9.00 -14.65
C ARG A 115 5.45 9.35 -15.62
N LEU A 116 4.25 8.84 -15.41
CA LEU A 116 3.09 9.13 -16.24
C LEU A 116 2.70 10.61 -16.15
N ILE A 117 2.59 11.14 -14.93
CA ILE A 117 2.24 12.54 -14.68
C ILE A 117 3.31 13.47 -15.24
N GLN A 118 4.59 13.13 -15.06
CA GLN A 118 5.70 13.90 -15.61
C GLN A 118 5.70 13.95 -17.15
N ARG A 119 5.41 12.82 -17.81
CA ARG A 119 5.42 12.72 -19.29
C ARG A 119 4.14 13.23 -19.95
N LYS A 120 3.02 13.18 -19.22
CA LYS A 120 1.70 13.63 -19.66
C LYS A 120 1.18 14.65 -18.66
N PRO A 121 1.76 15.85 -18.61
CA PRO A 121 1.25 16.92 -17.75
C PRO A 121 -0.17 17.29 -18.19
N LEU A 122 -1.02 17.63 -17.23
CA LEU A 122 -2.36 18.15 -17.47
C LEU A 122 -2.49 19.46 -16.71
N ASP A 123 -3.00 20.50 -17.38
CA ASP A 123 -3.30 21.75 -16.71
C ASP A 123 -4.49 21.57 -15.76
N MET A 124 -4.24 21.85 -14.49
CA MET A 124 -5.21 21.72 -13.38
C MET A 124 -5.68 23.08 -12.86
N THR A 125 -5.20 24.18 -13.44
CA THR A 125 -5.41 25.54 -12.92
C THR A 125 -6.89 25.88 -12.79
N SER A 126 -7.63 25.77 -13.90
CA SER A 126 -9.07 26.04 -13.93
C SER A 126 -9.86 25.13 -12.98
N PHE A 127 -9.43 23.88 -12.81
CA PHE A 127 -10.11 22.93 -11.92
C PHE A 127 -10.04 23.36 -10.45
N TYR A 128 -8.88 23.84 -9.99
CA TYR A 128 -8.72 24.30 -8.60
C TYR A 128 -9.27 25.70 -8.37
N GLU A 129 -9.18 26.60 -9.35
CA GLU A 129 -9.80 27.94 -9.27
C GLU A 129 -11.32 27.85 -9.10
N ASN A 130 -11.98 26.98 -9.86
CA ASN A 130 -13.44 26.80 -9.78
C ASN A 130 -13.92 26.05 -8.52
N ARG A 131 -13.00 25.41 -7.80
CA ARG A 131 -13.32 24.57 -6.62
C ARG A 131 -12.87 25.19 -5.30
N ALA A 132 -11.97 26.17 -5.35
CA ALA A 132 -11.67 27.02 -4.22
C ALA A 132 -12.85 27.97 -3.99
N GLY A 133 -13.71 27.64 -3.02
CA GLY A 133 -14.71 28.57 -2.52
C GLY A 133 -14.07 29.87 -1.99
N PRO A 134 -14.87 30.87 -1.58
CA PRO A 134 -14.43 32.26 -1.29
C PRO A 134 -13.39 32.44 -0.15
N SER A 135 -12.82 31.37 0.41
CA SER A 135 -11.93 31.36 1.58
C SER A 135 -10.44 31.69 1.28
N ASN A 136 -10.09 32.16 0.08
CA ASN A 136 -8.70 32.48 -0.28
C ASN A 136 -8.19 33.85 0.20
N LEU A 137 -8.96 34.60 0.99
CA LEU A 137 -8.55 35.94 1.49
C LEU A 137 -7.22 35.88 2.26
N GLY A 138 -7.01 34.86 3.11
CA GLY A 138 -5.76 34.71 3.87
C GLY A 138 -4.52 34.48 3.00
N THR A 139 -4.68 33.80 1.86
CA THR A 139 -3.60 33.58 0.90
C THR A 139 -3.28 34.86 0.15
N VAL A 140 -4.30 35.62 -0.29
CA VAL A 140 -4.16 36.91 -1.00
C VAL A 140 -3.44 37.99 -0.18
N PHE A 141 -3.56 37.99 1.15
CA PHE A 141 -2.78 38.93 1.97
C PHE A 141 -1.30 38.55 2.08
N SER A 142 -0.95 37.26 2.14
CA SER A 142 0.46 36.83 2.10
C SER A 142 1.15 37.16 0.76
N GLN A 143 0.36 37.21 -0.30
CA GLN A 143 0.76 37.41 -1.68
C GLN A 143 1.17 38.84 -2.01
N ILE A 144 0.42 39.81 -1.49
CA ILE A 144 0.71 41.23 -1.64
C ILE A 144 1.99 41.60 -0.88
N ILE A 145 2.30 40.90 0.21
CA ILE A 145 3.46 41.17 1.07
C ILE A 145 4.75 40.47 0.58
N LEU A 146 4.66 39.29 -0.04
CA LEU A 146 5.84 38.44 -0.29
C LEU A 146 6.38 38.41 -1.73
N CYS A 147 5.76 39.08 -2.70
CA CYS A 147 6.17 39.09 -4.12
C CYS A 147 6.55 37.69 -4.66
N LYS A 148 5.92 36.62 -4.17
CA LYS A 148 6.13 35.26 -4.66
C LYS A 148 5.10 34.99 -5.76
N GLN A 149 5.60 34.51 -6.90
CA GLN A 149 4.79 34.10 -8.03
C GLN A 149 3.72 33.08 -7.59
N LEU A 150 2.49 33.36 -8.01
CA LEU A 150 1.28 32.91 -7.35
C LEU A 150 0.50 31.80 -8.04
N ALA A 151 1.01 31.30 -9.15
CA ALA A 151 0.51 30.08 -9.72
C ALA A 151 1.31 28.94 -9.06
N PRO A 152 0.82 28.28 -7.99
CA PRO A 152 1.44 27.04 -7.55
C PRO A 152 1.47 26.10 -8.73
N ASP A 153 2.66 25.64 -9.13
CA ASP A 153 2.79 24.59 -10.13
C ASP A 153 2.25 23.30 -9.51
N PHE A 154 0.94 23.07 -9.71
CA PHE A 154 0.21 21.92 -9.19
C PHE A 154 0.83 20.61 -9.67
N ASN A 155 1.39 20.60 -10.89
CA ASN A 155 2.04 19.43 -11.44
C ASN A 155 3.38 19.16 -10.73
N ALA A 156 4.20 20.19 -10.48
CA ALA A 156 5.42 20.03 -9.70
C ALA A 156 5.16 19.67 -8.22
N GLU A 157 4.12 20.22 -7.61
CA GLU A 157 3.68 19.81 -6.26
C GLU A 157 3.21 18.35 -6.23
N GLU A 158 2.42 17.93 -7.21
CA GLU A 158 1.99 16.55 -7.34
C GLU A 158 3.19 15.59 -7.45
N LEU A 159 4.14 15.88 -8.34
CA LEU A 159 5.34 15.06 -8.51
C LEU A 159 6.19 14.97 -7.22
N ARG A 160 6.37 16.09 -6.52
CA ARG A 160 7.07 16.11 -5.22
C ARG A 160 6.34 15.26 -4.19
N SER A 161 5.02 15.37 -4.11
CA SER A 161 4.21 14.59 -3.17
C SER A 161 4.29 13.08 -3.45
N ILE A 162 4.28 12.65 -4.72
CA ILE A 162 4.42 11.23 -5.07
C ILE A 162 5.80 10.71 -4.67
N ARG A 163 6.86 11.49 -4.86
CA ARG A 163 8.22 11.11 -4.47
C ARG A 163 8.31 10.90 -2.97
N LYS A 164 7.80 11.84 -2.17
CA LYS A 164 7.73 11.72 -0.71
C LYS A 164 6.95 10.47 -0.29
N ASP A 165 5.77 10.25 -0.86
CA ASP A 165 4.95 9.06 -0.56
C ASP A 165 5.71 7.76 -0.88
N SER A 166 6.50 7.75 -1.96
CA SER A 166 7.31 6.59 -2.36
C SER A 166 8.45 6.33 -1.37
N GLU A 167 9.15 7.38 -0.92
CA GLU A 167 10.22 7.28 0.08
C GLU A 167 9.67 6.82 1.44
N ASP A 168 8.54 7.36 1.89
CA ASP A 168 7.88 6.96 3.13
C ASP A 168 7.51 5.47 3.12
N LEU A 169 6.94 4.99 2.02
CA LEU A 169 6.60 3.58 1.88
C LEU A 169 7.82 2.69 1.73
N GLN A 170 8.92 3.19 1.14
CA GLN A 170 10.16 2.41 1.09
C GLN A 170 10.73 2.17 2.48
N ARG A 171 10.74 3.19 3.36
CA ARG A 171 11.15 3.02 4.76
C ARG A 171 10.31 1.97 5.48
N LEU A 172 8.99 2.01 5.29
CA LEU A 172 8.07 1.00 5.83
C LEU A 172 8.39 -0.41 5.33
N ILE A 173 8.72 -0.57 4.04
CA ILE A 173 9.11 -1.86 3.47
C ILE A 173 10.43 -2.35 4.07
N ASP A 174 11.37 -1.45 4.32
CA ASP A 174 12.65 -1.77 4.91
C ASP A 174 12.46 -2.30 6.34
N ASP A 175 11.61 -1.66 7.14
CA ASP A 175 11.22 -2.12 8.49
C ASP A 175 10.56 -3.51 8.44
N LEU A 176 9.61 -3.72 7.52
CA LEU A 176 8.95 -5.02 7.35
C LEU A 176 9.90 -6.13 6.88
N SER A 177 11.00 -5.77 6.21
CA SER A 177 11.92 -6.73 5.62
C SER A 177 12.69 -7.55 6.66
N GLU A 178 12.80 -7.05 7.89
CA GLU A 178 13.39 -7.76 9.03
C GLU A 178 12.64 -9.05 9.37
N PHE A 179 11.32 -9.05 9.17
CA PHE A 179 10.45 -10.19 9.51
C PHE A 179 10.24 -11.16 8.34
N MET A 180 10.86 -10.91 7.19
CA MET A 180 10.71 -11.76 6.02
C MET A 180 11.62 -12.98 6.12
N PRO A 181 11.13 -14.20 5.86
CA PRO A 181 11.96 -15.40 5.93
C PRO A 181 13.12 -15.32 4.93
N MET A 182 14.33 -15.07 5.43
CA MET A 182 15.58 -15.13 4.67
C MET A 182 15.98 -16.60 4.54
N GLU A 183 15.54 -17.24 3.48
CA GLU A 183 15.99 -18.60 3.19
C GLU A 183 17.46 -18.49 2.68
N GLU A 184 18.41 -19.25 3.25
CA GLU A 184 19.88 -19.10 3.08
C GLU A 184 20.38 -19.23 1.62
N SER A 185 19.59 -19.84 0.75
CA SER A 185 19.96 -20.05 -0.67
C SER A 185 19.68 -18.84 -1.59
N TYR A 186 19.03 -17.79 -1.10
CA TYR A 186 18.43 -16.75 -1.95
C TYR A 186 19.23 -15.45 -1.99
N GLY A 187 20.10 -15.22 -0.99
CA GLY A 187 21.06 -14.10 -1.01
C GLY A 187 22.02 -14.16 -2.20
N ARG A 188 22.41 -15.38 -2.64
CA ARG A 188 23.30 -15.56 -3.80
C ARG A 188 22.63 -15.31 -5.16
N ALA A 189 21.33 -15.60 -5.30
CA ALA A 189 20.58 -15.30 -6.53
C ALA A 189 20.26 -13.81 -6.67
N PHE A 190 20.09 -13.10 -5.54
CA PHE A 190 19.86 -11.66 -5.49
C PHE A 190 21.06 -10.82 -5.95
N ALA A 191 22.25 -11.17 -5.47
CA ALA A 191 23.47 -10.44 -5.77
C ALA A 191 23.85 -10.49 -7.27
N LEU A 192 23.35 -11.49 -8.01
CA LEU A 192 23.73 -11.73 -9.40
C LEU A 192 22.69 -11.24 -10.43
N ALA A 193 21.43 -11.00 -10.03
CA ALA A 193 20.34 -10.77 -10.98
C ALA A 193 19.93 -9.30 -11.15
N GLY A 194 20.24 -8.40 -10.20
CA GLY A 194 19.75 -7.02 -10.23
C GLY A 194 18.22 -6.90 -10.29
N GLU A 195 17.48 -7.98 -10.02
CA GLU A 195 16.02 -8.04 -10.11
C GLU A 195 15.40 -7.72 -8.74
N ASP A 196 14.35 -6.89 -8.75
CA ASP A 196 13.59 -6.50 -7.55
C ASP A 196 13.12 -7.72 -6.75
N LYS A 197 13.14 -7.59 -5.41
CA LYS A 197 12.79 -8.68 -4.48
C LYS A 197 11.45 -9.37 -4.79
N PHE A 198 10.52 -8.57 -5.30
CA PHE A 198 9.18 -8.96 -5.73
C PHE A 198 9.15 -9.85 -6.98
N SER A 199 10.03 -9.61 -7.97
CA SER A 199 10.04 -10.32 -9.26
C SER A 199 10.43 -11.79 -9.10
N VAL A 200 11.38 -12.08 -8.23
CA VAL A 200 11.83 -13.45 -7.94
C VAL A 200 10.74 -14.25 -7.20
N TRP A 201 10.10 -13.64 -6.20
CA TRP A 201 9.00 -14.28 -5.47
C TRP A 201 7.74 -14.47 -6.32
N ALA A 202 7.36 -13.46 -7.13
CA ALA A 202 6.24 -13.56 -8.05
C ALA A 202 6.44 -14.67 -9.11
N LYS A 203 7.67 -14.81 -9.65
CA LYS A 203 8.04 -15.93 -10.54
C LYS A 203 7.94 -17.28 -9.82
N LYS A 204 8.38 -17.38 -8.56
CA LYS A 204 8.30 -18.62 -7.75
C LYS A 204 6.84 -18.99 -7.42
N ARG A 205 5.97 -18.04 -7.04
CA ARG A 205 4.54 -18.28 -6.79
C ARG A 205 3.79 -18.72 -8.06
N MET A 206 4.21 -18.24 -9.24
CA MET A 206 3.70 -18.74 -10.52
C MET A 206 4.16 -20.18 -10.79
N LEU A 207 5.42 -20.52 -10.49
CA LEU A 207 5.97 -21.87 -10.65
C LEU A 207 5.34 -22.89 -9.68
N THR A 208 5.13 -22.53 -8.41
CA THR A 208 4.44 -23.38 -7.44
C THR A 208 2.97 -23.59 -7.83
N ASN A 209 2.25 -22.53 -8.23
CA ASN A 209 0.89 -22.66 -8.79
C ASN A 209 0.81 -23.46 -10.10
N ARG A 210 1.91 -23.55 -10.87
CA ARG A 210 1.97 -24.36 -12.08
C ARG A 210 2.19 -25.85 -11.77
N ARG A 211 2.99 -26.16 -10.75
CA ARG A 211 3.18 -27.52 -10.22
C ARG A 211 1.93 -28.03 -9.49
N GLN A 212 1.26 -27.17 -8.72
CA GLN A 212 0.00 -27.52 -8.02
C GLN A 212 -1.20 -27.70 -8.97
N ARG A 213 -1.18 -27.05 -10.15
CA ARG A 213 -2.22 -27.20 -11.18
C ARG A 213 -2.28 -28.59 -11.83
N VAL A 214 -1.24 -29.40 -11.70
CA VAL A 214 -1.22 -30.77 -12.23
C VAL A 214 -1.68 -31.80 -11.18
N ALA A 215 -1.74 -31.43 -9.91
CA ALA A 215 -1.89 -32.40 -8.81
C ALA A 215 -3.22 -32.35 -8.04
N ILE A 216 -4.10 -31.34 -8.21
CA ILE A 216 -5.31 -31.24 -7.39
C ILE A 216 -6.54 -30.83 -8.21
N SER A 217 -7.24 -31.82 -8.74
CA SER A 217 -8.64 -31.72 -9.13
C SER A 217 -9.52 -31.81 -7.87
N ASN A 218 -9.81 -30.67 -7.21
CA ASN A 218 -10.80 -30.62 -6.15
C ASN A 218 -11.64 -29.32 -6.25
N PRO A 219 -12.99 -29.38 -6.28
CA PRO A 219 -13.84 -28.27 -6.68
C PRO A 219 -14.08 -27.17 -5.63
N LEU A 220 -13.53 -27.28 -4.42
CA LEU A 220 -13.77 -26.31 -3.33
C LEU A 220 -12.80 -25.12 -3.28
N CYS A 221 -11.69 -25.13 -4.01
CA CYS A 221 -10.70 -24.03 -4.01
C CYS A 221 -10.92 -22.99 -5.13
N ARG A 222 -12.14 -22.90 -5.68
CA ARG A 222 -12.46 -22.04 -6.84
C ARG A 222 -12.51 -20.54 -6.52
N ASN A 223 -12.48 -20.15 -5.24
CA ASN A 223 -12.74 -18.76 -4.81
C ASN A 223 -11.52 -17.87 -4.50
N ILE A 224 -10.29 -18.30 -4.82
CA ILE A 224 -9.11 -17.43 -4.71
C ILE A 224 -8.55 -17.15 -6.11
N ARG A 225 -9.37 -16.51 -6.96
CA ARG A 225 -8.93 -15.91 -8.22
C ARG A 225 -9.00 -14.39 -8.11
N ALA A 226 -8.08 -13.78 -7.36
CA ALA A 226 -7.99 -12.31 -7.27
C ALA A 226 -6.60 -11.73 -7.53
N LEU A 227 -5.61 -12.55 -7.91
CA LEU A 227 -4.25 -12.06 -8.15
C LEU A 227 -3.62 -12.77 -9.35
N CYS A 228 -4.05 -12.45 -10.59
CA CYS A 228 -3.31 -12.81 -11.81
C CYS A 228 -3.77 -12.00 -13.04
N CYS A 229 -3.39 -10.71 -13.10
CA CYS A 229 -3.17 -10.02 -14.38
C CYS A 229 -1.70 -9.57 -14.40
N PHE A 230 -0.81 -10.55 -14.62
CA PHE A 230 0.59 -10.34 -14.99
C PHE A 230 0.75 -10.67 -16.48
N SER A 231 -0.03 -10.01 -17.32
CA SER A 231 0.29 -9.90 -18.74
C SER A 231 1.25 -8.72 -18.85
N LYS A 232 2.51 -8.96 -19.23
CA LYS A 232 3.36 -7.88 -19.74
C LYS A 232 2.61 -7.23 -20.90
N PRO A 233 2.40 -5.91 -20.94
CA PRO A 233 2.12 -5.27 -22.22
C PRO A 233 3.40 -5.44 -23.06
N SER A 234 3.28 -6.16 -24.17
CA SER A 234 4.25 -6.06 -25.26
C SER A 234 4.13 -4.65 -25.81
N TYR A 235 5.01 -3.75 -25.42
CA TYR A 235 5.19 -2.49 -26.13
C TYR A 235 6.03 -2.81 -27.38
N LEU A 236 5.35 -3.05 -28.49
CA LEU A 236 5.83 -2.72 -29.83
C LEU A 236 5.15 -1.42 -30.23
#